data_AF-A0A962Y9I8-F1
#
_entry.id   AF-A0A962Y9I8-F1
#
_cell.length_a   1.000
_cell.length_b   1.000
_cell.length_c   1.000
_cell.angle_alpha   90.00
_cell.angle_beta   90.00
_cell.angle_gamma   90.00
#
_symmetry.space_group_name_H-M   'P 1'
#
loop_
_entity.id
_entity.type
_entity.pdbx_description
1 polymer ?
#
loop_
_entity_poly.entity_id
_entity_poly.type
_entity_poly.pdbx_seq_one_letter_code
_entity_poly.pdbx_strand_id
1 'polypeptide(L)'
;DESRFQSGRALSSPPRVFLGAAANPFGEPRDFRVLRLAKKIAAGAQFIQTQYCYDIAQFKEYMRQVCEMGLHERAFILAGVGPLASARAAEWIRTHVPGIHIPDAIIARLRGAQKQKAEGQQICIELIQQLREIEGVAGVHVMAYRQEEAVAEIIDRSGVLAGRVPWYPSRDSNRNASRNPKSEPSLSEPRAIA
;
A
#
# COMPACT_ATOMS: atom_id res chain seq x y z
N ASP A 1 1.97 -21.81 -5.79
CA ASP A 1 0.91 -22.57 -5.12
C ASP A 1 1.16 -24.09 -5.22
N GLU A 2 1.61 -24.63 -6.36
CA GLU A 2 2.01 -26.06 -6.45
C GLU A 2 3.42 -26.32 -6.99
N SER A 3 4.20 -25.26 -7.25
CA SER A 3 5.58 -25.39 -7.76
C SER A 3 5.68 -26.22 -9.05
N ARG A 4 4.70 -26.08 -9.96
CA ARG A 4 4.60 -26.83 -11.22
C ARG A 4 4.27 -25.90 -12.39
N PHE A 5 4.70 -26.30 -13.59
CA PHE A 5 4.21 -25.75 -14.85
C PHE A 5 2.76 -26.20 -15.10
N GLN A 6 2.05 -25.50 -16.00
CA GLN A 6 0.70 -25.94 -16.45
C GLN A 6 0.71 -27.35 -17.06
N SER A 7 1.86 -27.82 -17.56
CA SER A 7 2.04 -29.20 -18.03
C SER A 7 2.17 -30.24 -16.91
N GLY A 8 2.11 -29.84 -15.63
CA GLY A 8 2.26 -30.71 -14.45
C GLY A 8 3.72 -30.96 -14.03
N ARG A 9 4.70 -30.60 -14.87
CA ARG A 9 6.13 -30.76 -14.56
C ARG A 9 6.53 -29.85 -13.40
N ALA A 10 7.30 -30.38 -12.44
CA ALA A 10 7.81 -29.59 -11.31
C ALA A 10 8.76 -28.47 -11.78
N LEU A 11 8.71 -27.33 -11.09
CA LEU A 11 9.66 -26.24 -11.22
C LEU A 11 10.92 -26.59 -10.41
N SER A 12 12.09 -26.54 -11.04
CA SER A 12 13.37 -26.75 -10.36
C SER A 12 13.68 -25.65 -9.34
N SER A 13 13.20 -24.43 -9.58
CA SER A 13 13.31 -23.30 -8.66
C SER A 13 11.98 -22.54 -8.63
N PRO A 14 11.04 -22.92 -7.75
CA PRO A 14 9.77 -22.21 -7.61
C PRO A 14 10.01 -20.75 -7.16
N PRO A 15 9.40 -19.75 -7.81
CA PRO A 15 9.61 -18.36 -7.43
C PRO A 15 8.96 -18.08 -6.08
N ARG A 16 9.71 -17.45 -5.17
CA ARG A 16 9.18 -16.91 -3.90
C ARG A 16 8.75 -15.47 -4.14
N VAL A 17 7.49 -15.29 -4.50
CA VAL A 17 6.89 -13.97 -4.76
C VAL A 17 6.08 -13.51 -3.56
N PHE A 18 6.02 -12.19 -3.37
CA PHE A 18 5.10 -11.54 -2.43
C PHE A 18 4.01 -10.87 -3.25
N LEU A 19 2.81 -11.46 -3.29
CA LEU A 19 1.78 -11.09 -4.24
C LEU A 19 1.06 -9.80 -3.84
N GLY A 20 0.98 -8.86 -4.76
CA GLY A 20 0.26 -7.59 -4.58
C GLY A 20 -1.01 -7.51 -5.42
N ALA A 21 -2.01 -6.76 -4.95
CA ALA A 21 -3.16 -6.40 -5.76
C ALA A 21 -3.58 -4.93 -5.57
N ALA A 22 -4.23 -4.36 -6.58
CA ALA A 22 -4.79 -3.02 -6.46
C ALA A 22 -6.19 -3.04 -5.82
N ALA A 23 -6.58 -1.99 -5.10
CA ALA A 23 -7.96 -1.76 -4.66
C ALA A 23 -8.40 -0.31 -4.93
N ASN A 24 -9.69 -0.09 -5.13
CA ASN A 24 -10.24 1.26 -5.20
C ASN A 24 -11.39 1.38 -4.19
N PRO A 25 -11.17 2.03 -3.04
CA PRO A 25 -12.19 2.26 -2.01
C PRO A 25 -13.38 3.10 -2.47
N PHE A 26 -13.19 3.97 -3.47
CA PHE A 26 -14.13 5.02 -3.87
C PHE A 26 -14.92 4.71 -5.13
N GLY A 27 -14.70 3.54 -5.75
CA GLY A 27 -15.43 3.17 -6.96
C GLY A 27 -16.88 2.74 -6.67
N GLU A 28 -17.80 3.10 -7.56
CA GLU A 28 -19.21 2.66 -7.49
C GLU A 28 -19.45 1.30 -8.17
N PRO A 29 -20.36 0.44 -7.68
CA PRO A 29 -21.07 0.52 -6.40
C PRO A 29 -20.15 0.21 -5.21
N ARG A 30 -20.31 0.96 -4.11
CA ARG A 30 -19.42 0.91 -2.92
C ARG A 30 -19.53 -0.38 -2.12
N ASP A 31 -20.74 -0.90 -1.94
CA ASP A 31 -21.02 -2.07 -1.09
C ASP A 31 -20.23 -3.32 -1.50
N PHE A 32 -19.83 -3.41 -2.77
CA PHE A 32 -19.07 -4.54 -3.30
C PHE A 32 -17.54 -4.35 -3.21
N ARG A 33 -17.03 -3.19 -2.77
CA ARG A 33 -15.60 -2.88 -2.82
C ARG A 33 -14.81 -3.70 -1.81
N VAL A 34 -15.31 -3.84 -0.58
CA VAL A 34 -14.68 -4.72 0.42
C VAL A 34 -14.77 -6.18 0.01
N LEU A 35 -15.88 -6.62 -0.61
CA LEU A 35 -16.04 -7.99 -1.10
C LEU A 35 -15.07 -8.31 -2.26
N ARG A 36 -14.83 -7.36 -3.17
CA ARG A 36 -13.82 -7.50 -4.22
C ARG A 36 -12.41 -7.59 -3.66
N LEU A 37 -12.12 -6.84 -2.60
CA LEU A 37 -10.86 -6.97 -1.87
C LEU A 37 -10.74 -8.37 -1.25
N ALA A 38 -11.78 -8.84 -0.56
CA ALA A 38 -11.80 -10.18 0.05
C ALA A 38 -11.51 -11.28 -0.99
N LYS A 39 -12.08 -11.18 -2.20
CA LYS A 39 -11.81 -12.11 -3.31
C LYS A 39 -10.33 -12.09 -3.75
N LYS A 40 -9.69 -10.92 -3.78
CA LYS A 40 -8.26 -10.79 -4.14
C LYS A 40 -7.36 -11.40 -3.08
N ILE A 41 -7.66 -11.16 -1.80
CA ILE A 41 -6.92 -11.75 -0.68
C ILE A 41 -7.13 -13.27 -0.65
N ALA A 42 -8.35 -13.75 -0.89
CA ALA A 42 -8.62 -15.18 -1.02
C ALA A 42 -7.87 -15.83 -2.19
N ALA A 43 -7.64 -15.09 -3.28
CA ALA A 43 -6.81 -15.51 -4.40
C ALA A 43 -5.29 -15.42 -4.15
N GLY A 44 -4.86 -15.05 -2.94
CA GLY A 44 -3.45 -15.07 -2.53
C GLY A 44 -2.76 -13.70 -2.48
N ALA A 45 -3.46 -12.58 -2.66
CA ALA A 45 -2.85 -11.26 -2.48
C ALA A 45 -2.43 -11.04 -1.00
N GLN A 46 -1.16 -10.67 -0.79
CA GLN A 46 -0.53 -10.48 0.52
C GLN A 46 -0.32 -9.00 0.87
N PHE A 47 -0.34 -8.11 -0.12
CA PHE A 47 -0.44 -6.68 0.10
C PHE A 47 -1.34 -6.02 -0.93
N ILE A 48 -1.86 -4.84 -0.55
CA ILE A 48 -2.87 -4.12 -1.31
C ILE A 48 -2.41 -2.69 -1.47
N GLN A 49 -2.36 -2.20 -2.71
CA GLN A 49 -2.17 -0.78 -2.99
C GLN A 49 -3.51 -0.17 -3.39
N THR A 50 -3.99 0.79 -2.62
CA THR A 50 -5.23 1.48 -2.97
C THR A 50 -4.99 2.58 -4.00
N GLN A 51 -6.04 3.01 -4.68
CA GLN A 51 -6.06 4.34 -5.33
C GLN A 51 -6.00 5.46 -4.30
N TYR A 52 -5.82 6.69 -4.79
CA TYR A 52 -5.70 7.89 -3.97
C TYR A 52 -6.84 8.05 -2.97
N CYS A 53 -6.47 8.28 -1.71
CA CYS A 53 -7.37 8.47 -0.58
C CYS A 53 -7.42 9.94 -0.13
N TYR A 54 -8.04 10.81 -0.94
CA TYR A 54 -8.23 12.23 -0.56
C TYR A 54 -9.40 12.45 0.41
N ASP A 55 -10.33 11.49 0.50
CA ASP A 55 -11.46 11.54 1.43
C ASP A 55 -11.24 10.56 2.58
N ILE A 56 -10.73 11.08 3.69
CA ILE A 56 -10.39 10.30 4.90
C ILE A 56 -11.65 9.69 5.53
N ALA A 57 -12.78 10.41 5.55
CA ALA A 57 -14.00 9.91 6.17
C ALA A 57 -14.53 8.68 5.42
N GLN A 58 -14.58 8.74 4.09
CA GLN A 58 -14.98 7.61 3.27
C GLN A 58 -13.98 6.45 3.36
N PHE A 59 -12.67 6.75 3.44
CA PHE A 59 -11.66 5.70 3.59
C PHE A 59 -11.73 5.02 4.96
N LYS A 60 -12.02 5.75 6.04
CA LYS A 60 -12.26 5.18 7.38
C LYS A 60 -13.43 4.20 7.37
N GLU A 61 -14.53 4.55 6.71
CA GLU A 61 -15.68 3.65 6.59
C GLU A 61 -15.34 2.40 5.77
N TYR A 62 -14.59 2.54 4.68
CA TYR A 62 -14.07 1.39 3.94
C TYR A 62 -13.20 0.49 4.82
N MET A 63 -12.24 1.08 5.55
CA MET A 63 -11.34 0.34 6.44
C MET A 63 -12.06 -0.31 7.62
N ARG A 64 -13.14 0.29 8.14
CA ARG A 64 -14.00 -0.34 9.15
C ARG A 64 -14.51 -1.70 8.67
N GLN A 65 -15.06 -1.75 7.45
CA GLN A 65 -15.55 -3.00 6.84
C GLN A 65 -14.40 -3.99 6.57
N VAL A 66 -13.23 -3.51 6.13
CA VAL A 66 -12.02 -4.32 5.96
C VAL A 66 -11.60 -4.97 7.29
N CYS A 67 -11.69 -4.22 8.38
CA CYS A 67 -11.35 -4.70 9.73
C CYS A 67 -12.38 -5.69 10.26
N GLU A 68 -13.68 -5.40 10.12
CA GLU A 68 -14.78 -6.30 10.51
C GLU A 68 -14.72 -7.66 9.81
N MET A 69 -14.22 -7.70 8.58
CA MET A 69 -14.02 -8.94 7.83
C MET A 69 -12.65 -9.62 8.10
N GLY A 70 -11.82 -9.07 8.99
CA GLY A 70 -10.47 -9.61 9.31
C GLY A 70 -9.49 -9.58 8.12
N LEU A 71 -9.73 -8.75 7.11
CA LEU A 71 -8.93 -8.76 5.87
C LEU A 71 -7.54 -8.14 6.07
N HIS A 72 -7.44 -7.11 6.91
CA HIS A 72 -6.19 -6.43 7.24
C HIS A 72 -5.17 -7.32 7.98
N GLU A 73 -5.63 -8.37 8.67
CA GLU A 73 -4.76 -9.36 9.30
C GLU A 73 -4.13 -10.33 8.29
N ARG A 74 -4.75 -10.45 7.10
CA ARG A 74 -4.35 -11.40 6.04
C ARG A 74 -3.54 -10.75 4.94
N ALA A 75 -3.61 -9.43 4.78
CA ALA A 75 -2.86 -8.68 3.79
C ALA A 75 -2.56 -7.26 4.28
N PHE A 76 -1.37 -6.76 3.94
CA PHE A 76 -0.97 -5.39 4.29
C PHE A 76 -1.68 -4.37 3.39
N ILE A 77 -2.47 -3.48 4.00
CA ILE A 77 -3.16 -2.42 3.27
C ILE A 77 -2.29 -1.16 3.20
N LEU A 78 -1.88 -0.79 1.99
CA LEU A 78 -1.10 0.42 1.68
C LEU A 78 -2.02 1.47 1.07
N ALA A 79 -2.34 2.50 1.86
CA ALA A 79 -3.22 3.59 1.43
C ALA A 79 -2.51 4.49 0.40
N GLY A 80 -3.14 4.69 -0.75
CA GLY A 80 -2.64 5.52 -1.83
C GLY A 80 -2.73 7.01 -1.49
N VAL A 81 -1.62 7.74 -1.65
CA VAL A 81 -1.55 9.19 -1.44
C VAL A 81 -0.72 9.86 -2.53
N GLY A 82 -0.91 11.15 -2.73
CA GLY A 82 -0.03 11.94 -3.60
C GLY A 82 -0.28 13.44 -3.52
N PRO A 83 0.74 14.26 -3.81
CA PRO A 83 0.61 15.72 -3.80
C PRO A 83 -0.19 16.22 -5.01
N LEU A 84 -1.00 17.26 -4.79
CA LEU A 84 -1.77 17.94 -5.84
C LEU A 84 -1.07 19.22 -6.30
N ALA A 85 -0.70 19.32 -7.57
CA ALA A 85 0.08 20.48 -8.05
C ALA A 85 -0.69 21.80 -8.03
N SER A 86 -2.02 21.76 -8.20
CA SER A 86 -2.90 22.93 -8.22
C SER A 86 -4.37 22.52 -8.10
N ALA A 87 -5.26 23.48 -7.82
CA ALA A 87 -6.71 23.27 -7.86
C ALA A 87 -7.19 22.78 -9.24
N ARG A 88 -6.64 23.37 -10.31
CA ARG A 88 -6.95 22.96 -11.70
C ARG A 88 -6.50 21.53 -11.98
N ALA A 89 -5.32 21.13 -11.51
CA ALA A 89 -4.84 19.76 -11.66
C ALA A 89 -5.72 18.78 -10.88
N ALA A 90 -6.10 19.12 -9.64
CA ALA A 90 -7.00 18.31 -8.83
C ALA A 90 -8.38 18.13 -9.50
N GLU A 91 -8.97 19.20 -10.04
CA GLU A 91 -10.22 19.11 -10.81
C GLU A 91 -10.08 18.23 -12.04
N TRP A 92 -8.99 18.39 -12.80
CA TRP A 92 -8.74 17.56 -13.96
C TRP A 92 -8.64 16.07 -13.59
N ILE A 93 -7.88 15.74 -12.53
CA ILE A 93 -7.73 14.37 -12.03
C ILE A 93 -9.09 13.80 -11.62
N ARG A 94 -9.86 14.55 -10.82
CA ARG A 94 -11.20 14.15 -10.35
C ARG A 94 -12.14 13.84 -11.52
N THR A 95 -12.08 14.60 -12.60
CA THR A 95 -12.98 14.44 -13.75
C THR A 95 -12.51 13.40 -14.76
N HIS A 96 -11.21 13.27 -15.00
CA HIS A 96 -10.67 12.49 -16.12
C HIS A 96 -10.03 11.17 -15.71
N VAL A 97 -9.72 10.96 -14.43
CA VAL A 97 -9.11 9.70 -13.97
C VAL A 97 -10.19 8.84 -13.30
N PRO A 98 -10.61 7.73 -13.92
CA PRO A 98 -11.72 6.92 -13.44
C PRO A 98 -11.52 6.42 -12.01
N GLY A 99 -12.51 6.67 -11.17
CA GLY A 99 -12.55 6.17 -9.80
C GLY A 99 -11.66 6.93 -8.80
N ILE A 100 -11.10 8.08 -9.17
CA ILE A 100 -10.53 9.01 -8.19
C ILE A 100 -11.64 9.92 -7.66
N HIS A 101 -11.75 9.99 -6.34
CA HIS A 101 -12.62 10.93 -5.64
C HIS A 101 -11.76 12.00 -4.93
N ILE A 102 -12.07 13.27 -5.18
CA ILE A 102 -11.41 14.42 -4.52
C ILE A 102 -12.52 15.33 -3.96
N PRO A 103 -12.62 15.48 -2.63
CA PRO A 103 -13.63 16.35 -2.01
C PRO A 103 -13.50 17.80 -2.46
N ASP A 104 -14.63 18.51 -2.57
CA ASP A 104 -14.65 19.94 -2.91
C ASP A 104 -13.83 20.79 -1.94
N ALA A 105 -13.79 20.41 -0.66
CA ALA A 105 -13.00 21.11 0.36
C ALA A 105 -11.49 21.11 0.03
N ILE A 106 -10.96 20.02 -0.56
CA ILE A 106 -9.55 19.93 -0.97
C ILE A 106 -9.27 20.88 -2.13
N ILE A 107 -10.17 20.91 -3.12
CA ILE A 107 -10.04 21.81 -4.28
C ILE A 107 -10.19 23.27 -3.88
N ALA A 108 -11.13 23.59 -2.99
CA ALA A 108 -11.32 24.93 -2.44
C ALA A 108 -10.08 25.41 -1.66
N ARG A 109 -9.50 24.54 -0.82
CA ARG A 109 -8.25 24.82 -0.09
C ARG A 109 -7.08 25.11 -1.03
N LEU A 110 -6.91 24.30 -2.08
CA LEU A 110 -5.90 24.56 -3.11
C LEU A 110 -6.14 25.89 -3.84
N ARG A 111 -7.40 26.22 -4.16
CA ARG A 111 -7.75 27.43 -4.90
C ARG A 111 -7.45 28.70 -4.10
N GLY A 112 -7.67 28.66 -2.78
CA GLY A 112 -7.40 29.78 -1.87
C GLY A 112 -5.92 29.96 -1.50
N ALA A 113 -5.05 29.00 -1.84
CA ALA A 113 -3.65 29.06 -1.45
C ALA A 113 -2.81 29.96 -2.36
N GLN A 114 -1.92 30.76 -1.76
CA GLN A 114 -0.96 31.59 -2.51
C GLN A 114 0.02 30.74 -3.33
N LYS A 115 0.47 29.60 -2.77
CA LYS A 115 1.39 28.66 -3.41
C LYS A 115 0.77 27.27 -3.49
N GLN A 116 -0.05 27.03 -4.50
CA GLN A 116 -0.85 25.80 -4.59
C GLN A 116 -0.02 24.50 -4.59
N LYS A 117 1.17 24.48 -5.20
CA LYS A 117 2.06 23.30 -5.17
C LYS A 117 2.49 22.96 -3.74
N ALA A 118 2.89 23.97 -2.96
CA ALA A 118 3.28 23.79 -1.56
C ALA A 118 2.07 23.36 -0.71
N GLU A 119 0.89 23.93 -0.97
CA GLU A 119 -0.35 23.53 -0.30
C GLU A 119 -0.72 22.08 -0.60
N GLY A 120 -0.57 21.62 -1.85
CA GLY A 120 -0.84 20.23 -2.21
C GLY A 120 0.12 19.23 -1.59
N GLN A 121 1.39 19.61 -1.39
CA GLN A 121 2.33 18.83 -0.59
C GLN A 121 1.90 18.79 0.87
N GLN A 122 1.48 19.92 1.43
CA GLN A 122 0.97 20.02 2.80
C GLN A 122 -0.27 19.15 3.02
N ILE A 123 -1.23 19.17 2.09
CA ILE A 123 -2.39 18.28 2.11
C ILE A 123 -1.94 16.80 2.09
N CYS A 124 -0.98 16.43 1.24
CA CYS A 124 -0.47 15.05 1.20
C CYS A 124 0.16 14.62 2.54
N ILE A 125 0.94 15.50 3.17
CA ILE A 125 1.54 15.26 4.50
C ILE A 125 0.45 14.99 5.55
N GLU A 126 -0.58 15.83 5.59
CA GLU A 126 -1.70 15.69 6.53
C GLU A 126 -2.54 14.44 6.26
N LEU A 127 -2.71 14.05 5.00
CA LEU A 127 -3.37 12.79 4.64
C LEU A 127 -2.57 11.60 5.17
N ILE A 128 -1.24 11.58 4.99
CA ILE A 128 -0.38 10.50 5.54
C ILE A 128 -0.53 10.41 7.06
N GLN A 129 -0.51 11.55 7.75
CA GLN A 129 -0.69 11.60 9.20
C GLN A 129 -2.05 11.04 9.63
N GLN A 130 -3.13 11.41 8.94
CA GLN A 130 -4.48 10.90 9.26
C GLN A 130 -4.64 9.41 8.93
N LEU A 131 -4.09 8.94 7.81
CA LEU A 131 -4.16 7.54 7.38
C LEU A 131 -3.41 6.62 8.32
N ARG A 132 -2.30 7.07 8.90
CA ARG A 132 -1.53 6.33 9.90
C ARG A 132 -2.36 5.97 11.14
N GLU A 133 -3.31 6.81 11.51
CA GLU A 133 -4.15 6.60 12.70
C GLU A 133 -5.35 5.67 12.43
N ILE A 134 -5.51 5.16 11.21
CA ILE A 134 -6.62 4.27 10.84
C ILE A 134 -6.18 2.82 11.07
N GLU A 135 -6.96 2.10 11.88
CA GLU A 135 -6.76 0.67 12.14
C GLU A 135 -6.70 -0.14 10.83
N GLY A 136 -5.78 -1.10 10.78
CA GLY A 136 -5.55 -1.97 9.63
C GLY A 136 -4.76 -1.33 8.47
N VAL A 137 -4.44 -0.04 8.51
CA VAL A 137 -3.52 0.58 7.55
C VAL A 137 -2.09 0.20 7.93
N ALA A 138 -1.41 -0.54 7.05
CA ALA A 138 -0.03 -0.99 7.26
C ALA A 138 1.02 0.03 6.79
N GLY A 139 0.63 0.96 5.91
CA GLY A 139 1.51 1.98 5.36
C GLY A 139 0.85 2.79 4.25
N VAL A 140 1.66 3.56 3.53
CA VAL A 140 1.20 4.40 2.41
C VAL A 140 1.93 4.05 1.12
N HIS A 141 1.22 4.15 0.01
CA HIS A 141 1.75 4.09 -1.34
C HIS A 141 1.76 5.51 -1.92
N VAL A 142 2.93 6.15 -1.94
CA VAL A 142 3.08 7.52 -2.45
C VAL A 142 3.21 7.51 -3.97
N MET A 143 2.21 8.07 -4.64
CA MET A 143 2.18 8.27 -6.09
C MET A 143 2.43 9.77 -6.36
N ALA A 144 3.60 10.11 -6.89
CA ALA A 144 4.03 11.50 -7.07
C ALA A 144 4.42 11.78 -8.53
N TYR A 145 3.53 11.50 -9.47
CA TYR A 145 3.78 11.71 -10.90
C TYR A 145 4.17 13.17 -11.20
N ARG A 146 5.36 13.36 -11.80
CA ARG A 146 5.98 14.67 -12.10
C ARG A 146 6.24 15.55 -10.87
N GLN A 147 6.27 14.94 -9.68
CA GLN A 147 6.58 15.57 -8.40
C GLN A 147 7.46 14.64 -7.56
N GLU A 148 8.26 13.79 -8.21
CA GLU A 148 9.10 12.77 -7.57
C GLU A 148 10.13 13.41 -6.63
N GLU A 149 10.58 14.63 -6.94
CA GLU A 149 11.50 15.40 -6.11
C GLU A 149 10.93 15.75 -4.74
N ALA A 150 9.60 15.84 -4.62
CA ALA A 150 8.92 16.19 -3.38
C ALA A 150 8.73 15.00 -2.42
N VAL A 151 8.92 13.76 -2.89
CA VAL A 151 8.61 12.55 -2.12
C VAL A 151 9.43 12.49 -0.84
N ALA A 152 10.74 12.79 -0.91
CA ALA A 152 11.62 12.75 0.25
C ALA A 152 11.15 13.73 1.34
N GLU A 153 10.83 14.96 0.96
CA GLU A 153 10.34 15.98 1.89
C GLU A 153 8.97 15.60 2.49
N ILE A 154 8.04 15.09 1.69
CA ILE A 154 6.72 14.64 2.17
C ILE A 154 6.87 13.53 3.21
N ILE A 155 7.72 12.53 2.93
CA ILE A 155 7.95 11.41 3.84
C ILE A 155 8.56 11.90 5.16
N ASP A 156 9.58 12.76 5.09
CA ASP A 156 10.23 13.33 6.26
C ASP A 156 9.25 14.15 7.12
N ARG A 157 8.59 15.14 6.50
CA ARG A 157 7.65 16.04 7.20
C ARG A 157 6.38 15.36 7.69
N SER A 158 5.97 14.25 7.08
CA SER A 158 4.86 13.44 7.61
C SER A 158 5.19 12.75 8.93
N GLY A 159 6.47 12.59 9.27
CA GLY A 159 6.91 11.85 10.44
C GLY A 159 6.59 10.34 10.36
N VAL A 160 6.15 9.84 9.21
CA VAL A 160 5.69 8.43 9.04
C VAL A 160 6.80 7.42 9.29
N LEU A 161 8.06 7.84 9.14
CA LEU A 161 9.19 6.97 9.43
C LEU A 161 9.32 6.68 10.92
N ALA A 162 8.90 7.57 11.83
CA ALA A 162 9.01 7.38 13.28
C ALA A 162 10.42 6.90 13.72
N GLY A 163 11.47 7.52 13.18
CA GLY A 163 12.86 7.15 13.43
C GLY A 163 13.36 5.91 12.66
N ARG A 164 12.49 5.23 11.89
CA ARG A 164 12.92 4.16 10.98
C ARG A 164 13.78 4.74 9.87
N VAL A 165 14.85 4.03 9.54
CA VAL A 165 15.69 4.35 8.39
C VAL A 165 15.17 3.53 7.19
N PRO A 166 14.83 4.17 6.05
CA PRO A 166 14.41 3.45 4.85
C PRO A 166 15.44 2.41 4.44
N TRP A 167 14.98 1.22 4.03
CA TRP A 167 15.85 0.14 3.60
C TRP A 167 16.67 0.57 2.37
N TYR A 168 17.96 0.28 2.37
CA TYR A 168 18.87 0.59 1.27
C TYR A 168 19.65 -0.66 0.87
N PRO A 169 19.55 -1.16 -0.38
CA PRO A 169 20.15 -2.43 -0.79
C PRO A 169 21.62 -2.56 -0.39
N SER A 170 22.46 -1.58 -0.71
CA SER A 170 23.90 -1.69 -0.44
C SER A 170 24.26 -1.62 1.06
N ARG A 171 23.39 -1.04 1.90
CA ARG A 171 23.59 -0.95 3.35
C ARG A 171 23.06 -2.18 4.08
N ASP A 172 21.89 -2.65 3.69
CA ASP A 172 21.08 -3.58 4.51
C ASP A 172 21.10 -5.03 4.00
N SER A 173 21.51 -5.29 2.76
CA SER A 173 21.58 -6.65 2.21
C SER A 173 22.56 -7.56 2.96
N ASN A 174 23.66 -6.99 3.49
CA ASN A 174 24.65 -7.75 4.27
C ASN A 174 24.22 -8.04 5.70
N ARG A 175 23.21 -7.33 6.24
CA ARG A 175 22.70 -7.58 7.61
C ARG A 175 21.81 -8.82 7.68
N ASN A 176 21.04 -9.10 6.64
CA ASN A 176 20.10 -10.25 6.63
C ASN A 176 20.80 -11.62 6.50
N ALA A 177 22.05 -11.69 6.04
CA ALA A 177 22.81 -12.94 6.02
C ALA A 177 23.08 -13.51 7.44
N SER A 178 23.12 -12.63 8.45
CA SER A 178 23.39 -13.01 9.85
C SER A 178 22.15 -13.48 10.64
N ARG A 179 20.94 -13.37 10.05
CA ARG A 179 19.67 -13.78 10.67
C ARG A 179 19.12 -15.10 10.14
N ASN A 180 19.87 -15.83 9.32
CA ASN A 180 19.47 -17.15 8.86
C ASN A 180 19.70 -18.15 10.03
N PRO A 181 18.66 -18.66 10.71
CA PRO A 181 18.87 -19.83 11.55
C PRO A 181 19.18 -20.96 10.57
N LYS A 182 20.42 -21.44 10.61
CA LYS A 182 20.90 -22.64 9.91
C LYS A 182 19.74 -23.63 9.75
N SER A 183 19.36 -23.96 8.52
CA SER A 183 19.68 -25.29 7.98
C SER A 183 19.77 -26.33 9.10
N GLU A 184 18.63 -26.81 9.58
CA GLU A 184 18.62 -28.06 10.33
C GLU A 184 19.15 -29.14 9.39
N PRO A 185 20.23 -29.85 9.75
CA PRO A 185 20.64 -31.01 9.00
C PRO A 185 19.54 -32.07 9.16
N SER A 186 19.07 -32.61 8.05
CA SER A 186 18.17 -33.77 8.04
C SER A 186 18.78 -34.90 8.86
N LEU A 187 18.16 -35.23 9.99
CA LEU A 187 18.43 -36.47 10.70
C LEU A 187 17.82 -37.62 9.89
N SER A 188 18.58 -38.11 8.91
CA SER A 188 18.43 -39.45 8.38
C SER A 188 19.47 -40.33 9.05
N GLU A 189 19.06 -41.14 10.02
CA GLU A 189 19.76 -42.40 10.30
C GLU A 189 18.75 -43.56 10.39
N PRO A 190 19.12 -44.74 9.85
CA PRO A 190 18.24 -45.86 9.65
C PRO A 190 17.96 -46.63 10.94
N ARG A 191 16.70 -46.98 11.18
CA ARG A 191 16.36 -48.05 12.14
C ARG A 191 16.83 -49.39 11.57
N ALA A 192 18.00 -49.84 12.00
CA ALA A 192 18.37 -51.25 11.97
C ALA A 192 17.65 -51.99 13.10
N ILE A 193 17.33 -53.24 12.80
CA ILE A 193 16.45 -54.17 13.52
C ILE A 193 17.24 -54.88 14.63
N ALA A 194 16.60 -55.04 15.79
CA ALA A 194 16.73 -56.22 16.67
C ALA A 194 15.39 -56.39 17.41
#